data_AF-A0A352ECZ9-F1
#
_entry.id   AF-A0A352ECZ9-F1
#
_cell.length_a   1.000
_cell.length_b   1.000
_cell.length_c   1.000
_cell.angle_alpha   90.00
_cell.angle_beta   90.00
_cell.angle_gamma   90.00
#
_symmetry.space_group_name_H-M   'P 1'
#
loop_
_entity.id
_entity.type
_entity.pdbx_description
1 polymer ?
#
loop_
_entity_poly.entity_id
_entity_poly.type
_entity_poly.pdbx_seq_one_letter_code
_entity_poly.pdbx_strand_id
1 'polypeptide(L)'
;MKYHIAKLVFLLAGWKSEVAPELIERAKNTVTVAAPHTSNQDFIFSLGLFWLMRSPLKFLIKDSYTKWYFFGFFTWLGGIGVSRSQRKDLV
;
A
#
# COMPACT_ATOMS: atom_id res chain seq x y z
N MET A 1 -5.69 11.93 -8.73
CA MET A 1 -5.04 10.96 -9.64
C MET A 1 -5.06 9.53 -9.11
N LYS A 2 -4.40 9.22 -7.98
CA LYS A 2 -4.31 7.87 -7.39
C LYS A 2 -5.65 7.13 -7.22
N TYR A 3 -6.69 7.84 -6.76
CA TYR A 3 -8.05 7.31 -6.66
C TYR A 3 -8.57 6.75 -8.00
N HIS A 4 -8.36 7.46 -9.11
CA HIS A 4 -8.83 7.01 -10.42
C HIS A 4 -8.02 5.84 -10.98
N ILE A 5 -6.71 5.80 -10.69
CA ILE A 5 -5.86 4.65 -11.01
C ILE A 5 -6.40 3.40 -10.30
N ALA A 6 -6.65 3.50 -8.99
CA ALA A 6 -7.22 2.38 -8.23
C ALA A 6 -8.59 1.97 -8.76
N LYS A 7 -9.47 2.94 -9.08
CA LYS A 7 -10.79 2.66 -9.65
C LYS A 7 -10.70 1.89 -10.97
N LEU A 8 -9.76 2.24 -11.84
CA LEU A 8 -9.51 1.54 -13.09
C LEU A 8 -8.96 0.12 -12.85
N VAL A 9 -8.00 -0.04 -11.95
CA VAL A 9 -7.44 -1.35 -11.60
C VAL A 9 -8.52 -2.29 -11.08
N PHE A 10 -9.36 -1.83 -10.15
CA PHE A 10 -10.45 -2.63 -9.59
C PHE A 10 -11.52 -2.96 -10.66
N LEU A 11 -11.84 -2.01 -11.53
CA LEU A 11 -12.75 -2.23 -12.65
C LEU A 11 -12.23 -3.32 -13.60
N LEU A 12 -10.96 -3.26 -14.00
CA LEU A 12 -10.33 -4.24 -14.90
C LEU A 12 -10.16 -5.61 -14.24
N ALA A 13 -9.91 -5.65 -12.93
CA ALA A 13 -9.85 -6.89 -12.17
C ALA A 13 -11.24 -7.51 -11.93
N GLY A 14 -12.33 -6.75 -12.08
CA GLY A 14 -13.68 -7.18 -11.72
C GLY A 14 -13.96 -7.15 -10.21
N TRP A 15 -13.16 -6.42 -9.44
CA TRP A 15 -13.24 -6.37 -7.98
C TRP A 15 -14.04 -5.16 -7.51
N LYS A 16 -14.76 -5.32 -6.40
CA LYS A 16 -15.46 -4.24 -5.69
C LYS A 16 -14.85 -4.07 -4.31
N SER A 17 -14.70 -2.81 -3.88
CA SER A 17 -14.29 -2.51 -2.51
C SER A 17 -15.52 -2.42 -1.62
N GLU A 18 -15.63 -3.31 -0.63
CA GLU A 18 -16.63 -3.21 0.43
C GLU A 18 -15.93 -2.69 1.69
N VAL A 19 -16.09 -1.40 1.95
CA VAL A 19 -15.51 -0.76 3.14
C VAL A 19 -16.60 0.03 3.84
N ALA A 20 -16.90 -0.35 5.08
CA ALA A 20 -17.83 0.40 5.92
C ALA A 20 -17.27 1.80 6.21
N PRO A 21 -18.08 2.88 6.09
CA PRO A 21 -17.62 4.24 6.40
C PRO A 21 -17.03 4.37 7.81
N GLU A 22 -17.57 3.65 8.80
CA GLU A 22 -17.05 3.65 10.18
C GLU A 22 -15.62 3.12 10.27
N LEU A 23 -15.24 2.16 9.41
CA LEU A 23 -13.89 1.60 9.40
C LEU A 23 -12.87 2.63 8.90
N ILE A 24 -13.24 3.44 7.91
CA ILE A 24 -12.38 4.51 7.38
C ILE A 24 -12.08 5.54 8.47
N GLU A 25 -13.10 5.92 9.24
CA GLU A 25 -12.94 6.86 10.36
C GLU A 25 -12.05 6.29 11.47
N ARG A 26 -12.25 5.02 11.83
CA ARG A 26 -11.43 4.33 12.84
C ARG A 26 -9.98 4.10 12.39
N ALA A 27 -9.73 3.97 11.09
CA ALA A 27 -8.41 3.71 10.55
C ALA A 27 -7.49 4.94 10.53
N LYS A 28 -7.99 6.13 10.89
CA LYS A 28 -7.16 7.35 10.99
C LYS A 28 -6.07 7.18 12.04
N ASN A 29 -4.83 7.49 11.67
CA ASN A 29 -3.64 7.42 12.54
C ASN A 29 -3.37 6.02 13.13
N THR A 30 -3.63 4.97 12.36
CA THR A 30 -3.37 3.58 12.77
C THR A 30 -2.16 2.99 12.06
N VAL A 31 -1.59 1.94 12.66
CA VAL A 31 -0.70 1.01 11.97
C VAL A 31 -1.55 -0.18 11.54
N THR A 32 -1.63 -0.43 10.24
CA THR A 32 -2.37 -1.57 9.69
C THR A 32 -1.40 -2.66 9.28
N VAL A 33 -1.66 -3.90 9.72
CA VAL A 33 -0.95 -5.10 9.29
C VAL A 33 -1.84 -5.84 8.30
N ALA A 34 -1.31 -6.08 7.10
CA ALA A 34 -1.98 -6.89 6.08
C ALA A 34 -1.36 -8.29 6.06
N ALA A 35 -2.08 -9.28 6.59
CA ALA A 35 -1.68 -10.68 6.60
C ALA A 35 -2.93 -11.57 6.46
N PRO A 36 -2.81 -12.80 5.91
CA PRO A 36 -1.61 -13.40 5.33
C PRO A 36 -1.24 -12.81 3.96
N HIS A 37 0.02 -12.94 3.55
CA HIS A 37 0.44 -12.62 2.18
C HIS A 37 0.33 -13.87 1.31
N THR A 38 -0.59 -13.84 0.35
CA THR A 38 -0.77 -14.87 -0.67
C THR A 38 0.12 -14.61 -1.88
N SER A 39 0.27 -13.35 -2.32
CA SER A 39 1.09 -13.00 -3.48
C SER A 39 1.50 -11.52 -3.52
N ASN A 40 2.35 -11.15 -4.47
CA ASN A 40 2.68 -9.73 -4.70
C ASN A 40 1.45 -8.90 -5.14
N GLN A 41 0.37 -9.53 -5.62
CA GLN A 41 -0.85 -8.81 -6.00
C GLN A 41 -1.56 -8.22 -4.78
N ASP A 42 -1.36 -8.79 -3.58
CA ASP A 42 -1.93 -8.28 -2.33
C ASP A 42 -1.53 -6.82 -2.13
N PHE A 43 -0.27 -6.47 -2.45
CA PHE A 43 0.22 -5.10 -2.38
C PHE A 43 -0.56 -4.15 -3.30
N ILE A 44 -0.84 -4.57 -4.55
CA ILE A 44 -1.56 -3.75 -5.54
C ILE A 44 -2.98 -3.48 -5.05
N PHE A 45 -3.68 -4.52 -4.60
CA PHE A 45 -5.06 -4.40 -4.13
C PHE A 45 -5.17 -3.65 -2.82
N SER A 46 -4.26 -3.89 -1.85
CA SER A 46 -4.21 -3.11 -0.61
C SER A 46 -3.96 -1.63 -0.90
N LEU A 47 -2.92 -1.31 -1.68
CA LEU A 47 -2.60 0.08 -2.03
C LEU A 47 -3.77 0.76 -2.74
N GLY A 48 -4.39 0.07 -3.70
CA GLY A 48 -5.56 0.54 -4.41
C GLY A 48 -6.76 0.78 -3.49
N LEU A 49 -7.02 -0.13 -2.55
CA LEU A 49 -8.09 0.01 -1.56
C LEU A 49 -7.90 1.27 -0.70
N PHE A 50 -6.70 1.52 -0.19
CA PHE A 50 -6.40 2.74 0.57
C PHE A 50 -6.57 4.01 -0.27
N TRP A 51 -6.20 3.98 -1.55
CA TRP A 51 -6.47 5.10 -2.46
C TRP A 51 -7.96 5.31 -2.73
N LEU A 52 -8.76 4.24 -2.84
CA LEU A 52 -10.22 4.33 -2.96
C LEU A 52 -10.87 4.92 -1.70
N MET A 53 -10.37 4.54 -0.52
CA MET A 53 -10.78 5.12 0.78
C MET A 53 -10.33 6.58 0.96
N ARG A 54 -9.54 7.14 0.02
CA ARG A 54 -8.88 8.45 0.14
C ARG A 54 -8.02 8.57 1.41
N SER A 55 -7.51 7.44 1.91
CA SER A 55 -6.64 7.38 3.08
C SER A 55 -5.17 7.34 2.65
N PRO A 56 -4.29 8.19 3.19
CA PRO A 56 -2.88 8.19 2.85
C PRO A 56 -2.18 6.97 3.46
N LEU A 57 -1.91 5.95 2.63
CA LEU A 57 -1.12 4.79 3.05
C LEU A 57 0.39 5.07 2.94
N LYS A 58 1.12 4.69 3.99
CA LYS A 58 2.56 4.46 3.96
C LYS A 58 2.84 3.00 4.24
N PHE A 59 3.80 2.42 3.54
CA PHE A 59 4.16 1.02 3.69
C PHE A 59 5.67 0.85 3.77
N LEU A 60 6.12 -0.19 4.47
CA LEU A 60 7.52 -0.54 4.55
C LEU A 60 7.92 -1.37 3.32
N ILE A 61 9.08 -1.07 2.75
CA ILE A 61 9.64 -1.81 1.61
C ILE A 61 11.16 -1.88 1.76
N LYS A 62 11.80 -2.86 1.11
CA LYS A 62 13.28 -2.94 1.11
C LYS A 62 13.86 -1.62 0.60
N ASP A 63 14.87 -1.10 1.30
CA ASP A 63 15.54 0.17 0.96
C ASP A 63 16.13 0.21 -0.47
N SER A 64 16.36 -0.95 -1.10
CA SER A 64 16.72 -1.03 -2.52
C SER A 64 15.65 -0.40 -3.44
N TYR A 65 14.37 -0.51 -3.10
CA TYR A 65 13.27 0.03 -3.91
C TYR A 65 13.10 1.55 -3.80
N THR A 66 13.69 2.18 -2.78
CA THR A 66 13.61 3.63 -2.56
C THR A 66 14.80 4.39 -3.15
N LYS A 67 15.68 3.71 -3.88
CA LYS A 67 16.84 4.34 -4.52
C LYS A 67 16.46 5.17 -5.75
N TRP A 68 17.35 6.10 -6.12
CA TRP A 68 17.14 7.08 -7.17
C TRP A 68 16.82 6.48 -8.54
N TYR A 69 17.34 5.29 -8.85
CA TYR A 69 17.14 4.62 -10.15
C TYR A 69 15.71 4.10 -10.37
N PHE A 70 14.87 4.10 -9.34
CA PHE A 70 13.41 3.91 -9.47
C PHE A 70 12.67 5.24 -9.69
N PHE A 71 13.38 6.36 -9.86
CA PHE A 71 12.82 7.69 -10.13
C PHE A 71 11.72 8.11 -9.14
N GLY A 72 11.84 7.69 -7.88
CA GLY A 72 10.85 7.98 -6.84
C GLY A 72 9.51 7.26 -7.02
N PHE A 73 9.41 6.24 -7.87
CA PHE A 73 8.17 5.49 -8.09
C PHE A 73 7.62 4.90 -6.78
N PHE A 74 8.43 4.13 -6.05
CA PHE A 74 7.99 3.51 -4.81
C PHE A 74 7.72 4.51 -3.69
N THR A 75 8.48 5.59 -3.59
CA THR A 75 8.24 6.66 -2.62
C THR A 75 6.97 7.44 -2.95
N TRP A 76 6.67 7.66 -4.24
CA TRP A 76 5.40 8.22 -4.70
C TRP A 76 4.22 7.31 -4.33
N LEU A 77 4.36 5.99 -4.44
CA LEU A 77 3.33 5.05 -3.98
C LEU A 77 3.07 5.16 -2.46
N GLY A 78 4.10 5.51 -1.67
CA GLY A 78 4.03 5.61 -0.22
C GLY A 78 5.08 4.77 0.52
N GLY A 79 6.03 4.18 -0.21
CA GLY A 79 7.05 3.30 0.32
C GLY A 79 8.07 4.03 1.19
N ILE A 80 8.37 3.41 2.33
CA ILE A 80 9.41 3.81 3.28
C ILE A 80 10.45 2.69 3.29
N GLY A 81 11.68 3.05 2.93
CA GLY A 81 12.80 2.11 2.81
C GLY A 81 13.25 1.61 4.18
N VAL A 82 13.35 0.30 4.33
CA VAL A 82 13.85 -0.35 5.54
C VAL A 82 15.12 -1.11 5.21
N SER A 83 16.18 -0.83 5.96
CA SER A 83 17.45 -1.57 5.88
C SER A 83 17.30 -2.92 6.57
N ARG A 84 17.66 -3.99 5.86
CA ARG A 84 17.71 -5.36 6.39
C ARG A 84 19.16 -5.81 6.64
N SER A 85 20.13 -4.90 6.61
CA SER A 85 21.55 -5.22 6.81
C SER A 85 21.86 -5.62 8.25
N GLN A 86 21.03 -5.19 9.21
CA GLN A 86 21.11 -5.63 10.59
C GLN A 86 20.08 -6.74 10.79
N ARG A 87 20.52 -7.93 11.25
CA ARG A 87 19.67 -9.09 11.59
C ARG A 87 18.84 -8.85 12.87
N LYS A 88 18.09 -7.76 12.92
CA LYS A 88 17.00 -7.59 13.87
C LYS A 88 15.73 -7.70 13.05
N ASP A 89 14.93 -8.70 13.35
CA ASP A 89 13.73 -9.05 12.59
C ASP A 89 12.88 -7.81 12.33
N LEU A 90 12.71 -7.49 11.05
CA LEU A 90 11.79 -6.48 10.52
C LEU A 90 10.94 -7.20 9.48
N VAL A 91 10.21 -8.21 9.97
CA VAL A 91 9.09 -8.85 9.27
C VAL A 91 7.83 -8.35 9.94
#